data_AF-A0AAF0CP49-F1
#
_entry.id   AF-A0AAF0CP49-F1
#
_cell.length_a   1.000
_cell.length_b   1.000
_cell.length_c   1.000
_cell.angle_alpha   90.00
_cell.angle_beta   90.00
_cell.angle_gamma   90.00
#
_symmetry.space_group_name_H-M   'P 1'
#
loop_
_entity.id
_entity.type
_entity.pdbx_description
1 polymer ?
#
loop_
_entity_poly.entity_id
_entity_poly.type
_entity_poly.pdbx_seq_one_letter_code
_entity_poly.pdbx_strand_id
1 'polypeptide(L)'
;MKPFGYARDALCLGAMALYALNRWVVKPHVDAGFLHDHFNDLLLIPAALPLVLGVQRLLKWRDHDSPPTAGEIALHLVIWSMLCEVAGPRLVAHATADWRDVVAYAAGGLVAGLWWQCAGKVGAARRARPALSSPVETADR
;
A
#
# COMPACT_ATOMS: atom_id res chain seq x y z
N MET A 1 -12.16 15.70 5.07
CA MET A 1 -10.92 14.90 5.28
C MET A 1 -9.98 15.18 4.11
N LYS A 2 -8.64 15.03 4.23
CA LYS A 2 -7.80 15.09 3.02
C LYS A 2 -8.07 13.79 2.22
N PRO A 3 -8.35 13.87 0.92
CA PRO A 3 -8.61 12.67 0.13
C PRO A 3 -7.36 11.78 0.11
N PHE A 4 -7.57 10.46 0.11
CA PHE A 4 -6.49 9.50 -0.08
C PHE A 4 -5.75 9.79 -1.41
N GLY A 5 -4.42 9.72 -1.38
CA GLY A 5 -3.58 10.11 -2.51
C GLY A 5 -3.59 9.12 -3.68
N TYR A 6 -4.11 7.91 -3.49
CA TYR A 6 -4.07 6.80 -4.46
C TYR A 6 -2.66 6.63 -5.04
N ALA A 7 -2.47 6.82 -6.35
CA ALA A 7 -1.18 6.76 -7.02
C ALA A 7 -0.12 7.77 -6.49
N ARG A 8 -0.57 8.84 -5.83
CA ARG A 8 0.30 9.86 -5.21
C ARG A 8 0.59 9.60 -3.74
N ASP A 9 0.11 8.48 -3.19
CA ASP A 9 0.42 8.10 -1.82
C ASP A 9 1.93 7.83 -1.68
N ALA A 10 2.53 8.35 -0.61
CA ALA A 10 3.97 8.23 -0.39
C ALA A 10 4.42 6.76 -0.26
N LEU A 11 3.55 5.89 0.28
CA LEU A 11 3.82 4.46 0.37
C LEU A 11 3.79 3.80 -1.01
N CYS A 12 2.83 4.18 -1.87
CA CYS A 12 2.73 3.71 -3.25
C CYS A 12 3.98 4.08 -4.06
N LEU A 13 4.36 5.37 -4.01
CA LEU A 13 5.53 5.88 -4.71
C LEU A 13 6.83 5.27 -4.18
N GLY A 14 6.94 5.13 -2.85
CA GLY A 14 8.06 4.46 -2.21
C GLY A 14 8.17 3.00 -2.63
N ALA A 15 7.07 2.26 -2.63
CA ALA A 15 7.04 0.86 -3.06
C ALA A 15 7.39 0.70 -4.54
N MET A 16 6.87 1.57 -5.42
CA MET A 16 7.24 1.58 -6.84
C MET A 16 8.72 1.92 -7.04
N ALA A 17 9.26 2.88 -6.30
CA ALA A 17 10.67 3.26 -6.37
C ALA A 17 11.58 2.12 -5.88
N LEU A 18 11.23 1.47 -4.76
CA LEU A 18 11.95 0.31 -4.24
C LEU A 18 11.90 -0.87 -5.23
N TYR A 19 10.74 -1.10 -5.86
CA TYR A 19 10.61 -2.12 -6.90
C TYR A 19 11.52 -1.82 -8.10
N ALA A 20 11.51 -0.58 -8.60
CA ALA A 20 12.37 -0.15 -9.69
C ALA A 20 13.86 -0.28 -9.35
N LEU A 21 14.24 0.13 -8.14
CA LEU A 21 15.60 0.01 -7.63
C LEU A 21 16.03 -1.46 -7.52
N ASN A 22 15.17 -2.32 -6.96
CA ASN A 22 15.45 -3.74 -6.87
C ASN A 22 15.62 -4.37 -8.26
N ARG A 23 14.72 -4.03 -9.20
CA ARG A 23 14.70 -4.60 -10.55
C ARG A 23 15.88 -4.17 -11.41
N TRP A 24 16.28 -2.90 -11.36
CA TRP A 24 17.29 -2.33 -12.27
C TRP A 24 18.67 -2.16 -11.67
N VAL A 25 18.79 -2.10 -10.33
CA VAL A 25 20.08 -1.88 -9.67
C VAL A 25 20.49 -3.11 -8.87
N VAL A 26 19.61 -3.67 -8.04
CA VAL A 26 20.00 -4.77 -7.14
C VAL A 26 20.12 -6.10 -7.88
N LYS A 27 19.08 -6.51 -8.61
CA LYS A 27 19.05 -7.77 -9.37
C LYS A 27 20.25 -7.97 -10.31
N PRO A 28 20.75 -6.96 -11.04
CA PRO A 28 21.92 -7.16 -11.91
C PRO A 28 23.27 -7.20 -11.16
N HIS A 29 23.32 -6.82 -9.88
CA HIS A 29 24.59 -6.73 -9.12
C HIS A 29 24.66 -7.68 -7.91
N VAL A 30 23.55 -8.28 -7.48
CA VAL A 30 23.48 -9.10 -6.25
C VAL A 30 22.64 -10.36 -6.48
N ASP A 31 23.29 -11.52 -6.40
CA ASP A 31 22.65 -12.84 -6.40
C ASP A 31 22.18 -13.23 -4.98
N ALA A 32 21.25 -12.46 -4.43
CA ALA A 32 20.58 -12.79 -3.18
C ALA A 32 19.15 -13.28 -3.46
N GLY A 33 18.89 -14.58 -3.26
CA GLY A 33 17.59 -15.21 -3.57
C GLY A 33 16.38 -14.48 -2.97
N PHE A 34 16.47 -13.99 -1.72
CA PHE A 34 15.37 -13.24 -1.10
C PHE A 34 15.01 -11.93 -1.83
N LEU A 35 16.02 -11.15 -2.25
CA LEU A 35 15.80 -9.92 -3.03
C LEU A 35 15.33 -10.23 -4.45
N HIS A 36 15.68 -11.42 -4.95
CA HIS A 36 15.27 -11.87 -6.26
C HIS A 36 13.83 -12.37 -6.31
N ASP A 37 13.43 -13.12 -5.28
CA ASP A 37 12.21 -13.93 -5.28
C ASP A 37 11.06 -13.25 -4.52
N HIS A 38 11.25 -12.81 -3.27
CA HIS A 38 10.12 -12.39 -2.41
C HIS A 38 10.04 -10.88 -2.13
N PHE A 39 11.11 -10.11 -2.34
CA PHE A 39 11.11 -8.68 -2.04
C PHE A 39 10.10 -7.89 -2.86
N ASN A 40 9.88 -8.30 -4.11
CA ASN A 40 8.89 -7.67 -4.97
C ASN A 40 7.45 -7.96 -4.51
N ASP A 41 7.20 -9.15 -3.97
CA ASP A 41 5.88 -9.54 -3.47
C ASP A 41 5.49 -8.72 -2.23
N LEU A 42 6.46 -8.43 -1.36
CA LEU A 42 6.26 -7.52 -0.23
C LEU A 42 5.81 -6.12 -0.67
N LEU A 43 6.28 -5.66 -1.83
CA LEU A 43 5.97 -4.34 -2.39
C LEU A 43 4.71 -4.34 -3.27
N LEU A 44 4.21 -5.53 -3.65
CA LEU A 44 3.08 -5.70 -4.55
C LEU A 44 1.83 -5.03 -4.00
N ILE A 45 1.41 -5.37 -2.78
CA ILE A 45 0.19 -4.79 -2.17
C ILE A 45 0.32 -3.27 -1.97
N PRO A 46 1.39 -2.73 -1.36
CA PRO A 46 1.50 -1.28 -1.16
C PRO A 46 1.61 -0.49 -2.47
N ALA A 47 2.11 -1.08 -3.57
CA ALA A 47 2.16 -0.43 -4.87
C ALA A 47 0.87 -0.61 -5.70
N ALA A 48 0.27 -1.80 -5.70
CA ALA A 48 -0.86 -2.12 -6.56
C ALA A 48 -2.21 -1.67 -5.97
N LEU A 49 -2.41 -1.83 -4.66
CA LEU A 49 -3.69 -1.51 -4.02
C LEU A 49 -4.10 -0.04 -4.24
N PRO A 50 -3.23 0.96 -4.03
CA PRO A 50 -3.61 2.36 -4.26
C PRO A 50 -3.99 2.67 -5.71
N LEU A 51 -3.35 2.00 -6.68
CA LEU A 51 -3.66 2.11 -8.10
C LEU A 51 -5.04 1.49 -8.40
N VAL A 52 -5.30 0.29 -7.90
CA VAL A 52 -6.58 -0.42 -8.10
C VAL A 52 -7.74 0.36 -7.50
N LEU A 53 -7.57 0.90 -6.29
CA LEU A 53 -8.57 1.75 -5.65
C LEU A 53 -8.78 3.07 -6.43
N GLY A 54 -7.72 3.58 -7.07
CA GLY A 54 -7.81 4.74 -7.96
C GLY A 54 -8.66 4.44 -9.19
N VAL A 55 -8.46 3.27 -9.81
CA VAL A 55 -9.30 2.81 -10.94
C VAL A 55 -10.75 2.59 -10.51
N GLN A 56 -10.98 1.96 -9.36
CA GLN A 56 -12.35 1.77 -8.82
C GLN A 56 -13.06 3.10 -8.59
N ARG A 57 -12.34 4.12 -8.12
CA ARG A 57 -12.88 5.48 -8.01
C ARG A 57 -13.21 6.08 -9.38
N LEU A 58 -12.33 5.94 -10.37
CA LEU A 58 -12.58 6.43 -11.73
C LEU A 58 -13.81 5.75 -12.36
N LEU A 59 -14.02 4.47 -12.08
CA LEU A 59 -15.19 3.70 -12.50
C LEU A 59 -16.43 3.94 -11.62
N LYS A 60 -16.34 4.80 -10.59
CA LYS A 60 -17.41 5.08 -9.61
C LYS A 60 -17.91 3.83 -8.87
N TRP A 61 -17.07 2.82 -8.72
CA TRP A 61 -17.36 1.65 -7.88
C TRP A 61 -17.07 1.90 -6.40
N ARG A 62 -16.36 2.99 -6.11
CA ARG A 62 -16.01 3.44 -4.76
C ARG A 62 -16.41 4.90 -4.60
N ASP A 63 -17.38 5.15 -3.71
CA ASP A 63 -17.91 6.49 -3.43
C ASP A 63 -17.16 7.24 -2.32
N HIS A 64 -16.10 6.66 -1.76
CA HIS A 64 -15.35 7.25 -0.66
C HIS A 64 -13.85 7.40 -0.93
N ASP A 65 -13.31 8.53 -0.45
CA ASP A 65 -11.90 8.91 -0.54
C ASP A 65 -11.13 8.65 0.75
N SER A 66 -11.69 7.83 1.64
CA SER A 66 -11.02 7.41 2.87
C SER A 66 -9.84 6.47 2.54
N PRO A 67 -8.89 6.32 3.49
CA PRO A 67 -7.82 5.34 3.36
C PRO A 67 -8.36 3.92 3.09
N PRO A 68 -7.52 3.02 2.54
CA PRO A 68 -7.92 1.63 2.29
C PRO A 68 -8.46 0.98 3.56
N THR A 69 -9.63 0.36 3.46
CA THR A 69 -10.23 -0.37 4.57
C THR A 69 -9.58 -1.74 4.71
N ALA A 70 -9.64 -2.33 5.91
CA ALA A 70 -9.14 -3.68 6.13
C ALA A 70 -9.82 -4.71 5.20
N GLY A 71 -11.10 -4.51 4.87
CA GLY A 71 -11.83 -5.35 3.93
C GLY A 71 -11.31 -5.25 2.49
N GLU A 72 -10.93 -4.05 2.04
CA GLU A 72 -10.35 -3.85 0.71
C GLU A 72 -8.97 -4.49 0.60
N ILE A 73 -8.14 -4.35 1.63
CA ILE A 73 -6.82 -4.99 1.71
C ILE A 73 -7.01 -6.52 1.71
N ALA A 74 -7.91 -7.05 2.53
CA ALA A 74 -8.19 -8.48 2.61
C ALA A 74 -8.74 -9.04 1.29
N LEU A 75 -9.69 -8.35 0.66
CA LEU A 75 -10.21 -8.76 -0.64
C LEU A 75 -9.10 -8.80 -1.70
N HIS A 76 -8.23 -7.79 -1.71
CA HIS A 76 -7.11 -7.76 -2.64
C HIS A 76 -6.13 -8.90 -2.39
N LEU A 77 -5.84 -9.23 -1.12
CA LEU A 77 -5.04 -10.39 -0.74
C LEU A 77 -5.66 -11.70 -1.21
N VAL A 78 -6.96 -11.89 -1.02
CA VAL A 78 -7.66 -13.12 -1.46
C VAL A 78 -7.63 -13.26 -2.97
N ILE A 79 -7.91 -12.17 -3.71
CA ILE A 79 -7.87 -12.17 -5.18
C ILE A 79 -6.46 -12.49 -5.67
N TRP A 80 -5.42 -11.86 -5.11
CA TRP A 80 -4.04 -12.15 -5.48
C TRP A 80 -3.60 -13.57 -5.10
N SER A 81 -4.01 -14.07 -3.93
CA SER A 81 -3.74 -15.45 -3.52
C SER A 81 -4.36 -16.45 -4.48
N MET A 82 -5.62 -16.25 -4.88
CA MET A 82 -6.22 -17.08 -5.92
C MET A 82 -5.47 -16.95 -7.25
N LEU A 83 -5.09 -15.74 -7.67
CA LEU A 83 -4.37 -15.56 -8.93
C LEU A 83 -3.02 -16.31 -8.93
N CYS A 84 -2.24 -16.19 -7.85
CA CYS A 84 -0.92 -16.82 -7.76
C CYS A 84 -1.02 -18.35 -7.57
N GLU A 85 -1.88 -18.83 -6.68
CA GLU A 85 -1.98 -20.28 -6.39
C GLU A 85 -2.75 -21.05 -7.45
N VAL A 86 -3.74 -20.42 -8.11
CA VAL A 86 -4.69 -21.10 -8.98
C VAL A 86 -4.45 -20.79 -10.46
N ALA A 87 -4.18 -19.53 -10.81
CA ALA A 87 -3.95 -19.12 -12.20
C ALA A 87 -2.47 -19.21 -12.60
N GLY A 88 -1.55 -18.84 -11.71
CA GLY A 88 -0.09 -18.91 -11.92
C GLY A 88 0.38 -20.26 -12.46
N PRO A 89 0.16 -21.38 -11.74
CA PRO A 89 0.60 -22.70 -12.20
C PRO A 89 -0.15 -23.22 -13.43
N ARG A 90 -1.33 -22.66 -13.75
CA ARG A 90 -2.11 -23.05 -14.93
C ARG A 90 -1.75 -22.30 -16.20
N LEU A 91 -1.22 -21.08 -16.06
CA LEU A 91 -0.85 -20.23 -17.18
C LEU A 91 0.65 -20.30 -17.51
N VAL A 92 1.50 -20.68 -16.56
CA VAL A 92 2.94 -20.79 -16.73
C VAL A 92 3.39 -22.19 -16.32
N ALA A 93 3.84 -23.00 -17.29
CA ALA A 93 4.23 -24.40 -17.08
C ALA A 93 5.39 -24.62 -16.08
N HIS A 94 6.03 -23.55 -15.61
CA HIS A 94 7.13 -23.57 -14.64
C HIS A 94 6.85 -22.71 -13.38
N ALA A 95 5.62 -22.19 -13.21
CA ALA A 95 5.26 -21.49 -11.99
C ALA A 95 4.90 -22.51 -10.91
N THR A 96 5.69 -22.56 -9.85
CA THR A 96 5.42 -23.41 -8.68
C THR A 96 4.65 -22.57 -7.69
N ALA A 97 3.51 -23.05 -7.19
CA ALA A 97 2.79 -22.36 -6.14
C ALA A 97 3.64 -22.35 -4.86
N ASP A 98 4.20 -21.19 -4.51
CA ASP A 98 4.95 -21.01 -3.27
C ASP A 98 4.11 -20.21 -2.27
N TRP A 99 3.69 -20.88 -1.20
CA TRP A 99 2.95 -20.26 -0.09
C TRP A 99 3.78 -19.15 0.60
N ARG A 100 5.10 -19.13 0.41
CA ARG A 100 5.96 -18.06 0.92
C ARG A 100 5.68 -16.72 0.27
N ASP A 101 5.30 -16.72 -1.00
CA ASP A 101 4.91 -15.50 -1.71
C ASP A 101 3.63 -14.94 -1.09
N VAL A 102 2.69 -15.84 -0.72
CA VAL A 102 1.47 -15.49 0.03
C VAL A 102 1.79 -14.82 1.34
N VAL A 103 2.73 -15.38 2.11
CA VAL A 103 3.18 -14.78 3.36
C VAL A 103 3.85 -13.42 3.12
N ALA A 104 4.67 -13.30 2.08
CA ALA A 104 5.41 -12.08 1.76
C ALA A 104 4.47 -10.93 1.40
N TYR A 105 3.56 -11.10 0.44
CA TYR A 105 2.64 -10.03 0.09
C TYR A 105 1.58 -9.79 1.17
N ALA A 106 1.18 -10.81 1.96
CA ALA A 106 0.30 -10.62 3.12
C ALA A 106 0.96 -9.76 4.20
N ALA A 107 2.24 -9.98 4.50
CA ALA A 107 3.00 -9.14 5.42
C ALA A 107 3.09 -7.69 4.92
N GLY A 108 3.34 -7.50 3.62
CA GLY A 108 3.39 -6.19 2.98
C GLY A 108 2.05 -5.46 3.06
N GLY A 109 0.96 -6.17 2.79
CA GLY A 109 -0.41 -5.66 2.92
C GLY A 109 -0.77 -5.29 4.35
N LEU A 110 -0.34 -6.06 5.34
CA LEU A 110 -0.60 -5.79 6.75
C LEU A 110 0.15 -4.55 7.23
N VAL A 111 1.44 -4.41 6.90
CA VAL A 111 2.24 -3.23 7.23
C VAL A 111 1.67 -1.98 6.54
N ALA A 112 1.31 -2.08 5.26
CA ALA A 112 0.68 -0.99 4.52
C ALA A 112 -0.67 -0.58 5.14
N GLY A 113 -1.50 -1.57 5.51
CA GLY A 113 -2.77 -1.35 6.20
C GLY A 113 -2.58 -0.61 7.52
N LEU A 114 -1.64 -1.05 8.37
CA LEU A 114 -1.32 -0.37 9.61
C LEU A 114 -0.84 1.06 9.37
N TRP A 115 0.00 1.28 8.37
CA TRP A 115 0.48 2.61 8.00
C TRP A 115 -0.68 3.55 7.63
N TRP A 116 -1.58 3.13 6.74
CA TRP A 116 -2.72 3.96 6.31
C TRP A 116 -3.70 4.23 7.46
N GLN A 117 -3.92 3.26 8.33
CA GLN A 117 -4.78 3.43 9.52
C GLN A 117 -4.16 4.38 10.55
N CYS A 118 -2.85 4.30 10.78
CA CYS A 118 -2.12 5.22 11.66
C CYS A 118 -2.07 6.64 11.07
N ALA A 119 -1.77 6.79 9.78
CA ALA A 119 -1.75 8.07 9.08
C ALA A 119 -3.13 8.76 9.11
N GLY A 120 -4.21 8.00 8.93
CA GLY A 120 -5.59 8.48 9.06
C GLY A 120 -5.90 8.99 10.47
N LYS A 121 -5.51 8.23 11.51
CA LYS A 121 -5.71 8.61 12.92
C LYS A 121 -4.91 9.85 13.32
N VAL A 122 -3.64 9.96 12.92
CA VAL A 122 -2.80 11.14 13.19
C VAL A 122 -3.36 12.39 12.52
N GLY A 123 -3.86 12.27 11.29
CA GLY A 123 -4.52 13.36 10.58
C GLY A 123 -5.80 13.84 11.27
N ALA A 124 -6.59 12.90 11.83
CA ALA A 124 -7.78 13.23 12.62
C ALA A 124 -7.41 13.92 13.95
N ALA A 125 -6.43 13.39 14.69
CA ALA A 125 -5.98 13.93 15.98
C ALA A 125 -5.38 15.35 15.86
N ARG A 126 -4.58 15.62 14.82
CA ARG A 126 -4.06 16.98 14.55
C ARG A 126 -5.15 18.00 14.28
N ARG A 127 -6.28 17.58 13.70
CA ARG A 127 -7.40 18.45 13.33
C ARG A 127 -8.38 18.67 14.50
N ALA A 128 -8.45 17.71 15.42
CA ALA A 128 -9.22 17.80 16.67
C ALA A 128 -8.50 18.60 17.77
N ARG A 129 -7.19 18.90 17.61
CA ARG A 129 -6.49 19.81 18.50
C ARG A 129 -7.14 21.20 18.37
N PRO A 130 -7.79 21.72 19.43
CA PRO A 130 -8.34 23.08 19.39
C PRO A 130 -7.21 24.04 19.06
N ALA A 131 -7.51 25.09 18.29
CA ALA A 131 -6.60 26.19 18.00
C ALA A 131 -6.27 26.96 19.30
N LEU A 132 -5.48 26.35 20.17
CA LEU A 132 -4.90 26.97 21.36
C LEU A 132 -3.61 27.65 20.93
N SER A 133 -3.74 28.83 20.33
CA SER A 133 -2.80 29.95 20.49
C SER A 133 -3.26 31.15 19.65
N SER A 134 -4.22 31.90 20.19
CA SER A 134 -4.20 33.35 20.05
C SER A 134 -4.46 33.93 21.44
N PRO A 135 -3.43 34.29 22.23
CA PRO A 135 -3.64 35.34 23.20
C PRO A 135 -3.74 36.64 22.38
N VAL A 136 -4.98 37.02 22.05
CA VAL A 136 -5.30 38.42 21.85
C VAL A 136 -5.28 39.02 23.25
N GLU A 137 -4.13 39.54 23.66
CA GLU A 137 -4.06 40.50 24.76
C GLU A 137 -3.76 41.86 24.13
N THR A 138 -4.82 42.46 23.63
CA THR A 138 -4.97 43.92 23.57
C THR A 138 -4.84 44.45 25.01
N ALA A 139 -3.64 44.89 25.37
CA ALA A 139 -3.44 45.81 26.49
C ALA A 139 -3.22 47.20 25.90
N ASP A 140 -4.33 47.86 25.64
CA ASP A 140 -4.44 49.30 25.48
C ASP A 140 -4.25 49.94 26.87
N ARG A 141 -3.11 50.61 27.10
CA ARG A 141 -2.91 51.71 28.06
C ARG A 141 -1.71 52.56 27.67
#